data_AF-A0A0G0SX76-F1
#
_entry.id   AF-A0A0G0SX76-F1
#
_cell.length_a   1.000
_cell.length_b   1.000
_cell.length_c   1.000
_cell.angle_alpha   90.00
_cell.angle_beta   90.00
_cell.angle_gamma   90.00
#
_symmetry.space_group_name_H-M   'P 1'
#
loop_
_entity.id
_entity.type
_entity.pdbx_description
1 polymer ?
#
loop_
_entity_poly.entity_id
_entity_poly.type
_entity_poly.pdbx_seq_one_letter_code
_entity_poly.pdbx_strand_id
1 'polypeptide(L)'
;MQSIKEILEGPNVSNYQGSEKTKEMVEEQIEKIWGKSEVKNYDPYKSALTFVSWLHLGYRPKKGSKALKSIVIIERKNTAGEIIGRYPKTINLFYYRSVEPIASQT
;
A
#
# COMPACT_ATOMS: atom_id res chain seq x y z
N MET A 1 -17.00 -0.67 -10.49
CA MET A 1 -15.85 -0.03 -9.80
C MET A 1 -16.28 0.23 -8.37
N GLN A 2 -15.55 -0.28 -7.39
CA GLN A 2 -15.85 0.00 -5.98
C GLN A 2 -15.42 1.43 -5.65
N SER A 3 -16.17 2.11 -4.81
CA SER A 3 -15.77 3.39 -4.23
C SER A 3 -14.65 3.21 -3.21
N ILE A 4 -13.86 4.26 -2.96
CA ILE A 4 -12.85 4.26 -1.89
C ILE A 4 -13.46 3.88 -0.54
N LYS A 5 -14.67 4.38 -0.24
CA LYS A 5 -15.35 4.06 1.02
C LYS A 5 -15.62 2.56 1.15
N GLU A 6 -16.14 1.94 0.10
CA GLU A 6 -16.39 0.49 0.06
C GLU A 6 -15.08 -0.32 0.19
N ILE A 7 -13.96 0.17 -0.37
CA ILE A 7 -12.65 -0.49 -0.24
C ILE A 7 -12.16 -0.42 1.22
N LEU A 8 -12.33 0.71 1.90
CA LEU A 8 -11.88 0.90 3.29
C LEU A 8 -12.73 0.12 4.29
N GLU A 9 -14.04 0.05 4.08
CA GLU A 9 -14.99 -0.67 4.96
C GLU A 9 -15.09 -2.16 4.61
N GLY A 10 -14.70 -2.55 3.40
CA GLY A 10 -14.79 -3.90 2.87
C GLY A 10 -13.73 -4.89 3.38
N PRO A 11 -13.62 -6.06 2.75
CA PRO A 11 -12.62 -7.06 3.12
C PRO A 11 -11.19 -6.58 2.83
N ASN A 12 -10.20 -7.30 3.37
CA ASN A 12 -8.79 -7.00 3.12
C ASN A 12 -8.48 -7.16 1.62
N VAL A 13 -7.80 -6.17 1.04
CA VAL A 13 -7.42 -6.13 -0.39
C VAL A 13 -5.91 -6.17 -0.60
N SER A 14 -5.13 -6.16 0.49
CA SER A 14 -3.67 -6.26 0.49
C SER A 14 -3.23 -7.53 1.22
N ASN A 15 -2.13 -8.14 0.74
CA ASN A 15 -1.44 -9.25 1.39
C ASN A 15 -0.36 -8.73 2.33
N TYR A 16 -0.63 -7.68 3.11
CA TYR A 16 0.35 -7.09 4.01
C TYR A 16 0.88 -8.14 5.00
N GLN A 17 2.20 -8.27 5.03
CA GLN A 17 2.94 -9.16 5.95
C GLN A 17 4.07 -8.39 6.64
N GLY A 18 4.00 -7.05 6.66
CA GLY A 18 5.01 -6.21 7.29
C GLY A 18 4.94 -6.27 8.82
N SER A 19 6.06 -5.97 9.47
CA SER A 19 6.12 -5.86 10.93
C SER A 19 5.41 -4.58 11.42
N GLU A 20 5.20 -4.47 12.73
CA GLU A 20 4.69 -3.23 13.36
C GLU A 20 5.58 -2.03 13.04
N LYS A 21 6.91 -2.22 13.07
CA LYS A 21 7.87 -1.18 12.69
C LYS A 21 7.70 -0.69 11.25
N THR A 22 7.38 -1.59 10.31
CA THR A 22 7.07 -1.19 8.94
C THR A 22 5.77 -0.38 8.89
N LYS A 23 4.77 -0.74 9.71
CA LYS A 23 3.50 -0.02 9.81
C LYS A 23 3.74 1.41 10.32
N GLU A 24 4.45 1.56 11.43
CA GLU A 24 4.82 2.86 12.03
C GLU A 24 5.57 3.76 11.03
N MET A 25 6.52 3.19 10.29
CA MET A 25 7.27 3.95 9.27
C MET A 25 6.35 4.52 8.18
N VAL A 26 5.28 3.82 7.81
CA VAL A 26 4.30 4.32 6.84
C VAL A 26 3.36 5.34 7.50
N GLU A 27 2.98 5.15 8.76
CA GLU A 27 2.20 6.12 9.55
C GLU A 27 2.91 7.47 9.64
N GLU A 28 4.20 7.49 9.95
CA GLU A 28 5.00 8.71 9.98
C GLU A 28 5.00 9.45 8.64
N GLN A 29 5.04 8.72 7.52
CA GLN A 29 4.99 9.32 6.20
C GLN A 29 3.59 9.89 5.90
N ILE A 30 2.53 9.20 6.30
CA ILE A 30 1.16 9.69 6.19
C ILE A 30 0.98 10.96 7.02
N GLU A 31 1.47 10.97 8.27
CA GLU A 31 1.44 12.14 9.14
C GLU A 31 2.17 13.33 8.52
N LYS A 32 3.36 13.11 7.95
CA LYS A 32 4.16 14.17 7.31
C LYS A 32 3.46 14.79 6.10
N ILE A 33 2.66 14.02 5.35
CA ILE A 33 2.05 14.47 4.10
C ILE A 33 0.64 15.03 4.32
N TRP A 34 -0.17 14.37 5.16
CA TRP A 34 -1.59 14.71 5.35
C TRP A 34 -1.97 15.06 6.79
N GLY A 35 -1.03 15.00 7.73
CA GLY A 35 -1.25 15.32 9.13
C GLY A 35 -1.71 14.14 9.98
N LYS A 36 -1.63 14.34 11.30
CA LYS A 36 -1.90 13.31 12.31
C LYS A 36 -3.32 12.77 12.29
N SER A 37 -4.29 13.57 11.83
CA SER A 37 -5.68 13.13 11.69
C SER A 37 -5.84 11.97 10.73
N GLU A 38 -5.03 11.93 9.66
CA GLU A 38 -5.11 10.87 8.66
C GLU A 38 -4.45 9.56 9.11
N VAL A 39 -3.54 9.59 10.08
CA VAL A 39 -2.93 8.37 10.63
C VAL A 39 -4.00 7.43 11.19
N LYS A 40 -5.09 7.97 11.75
CA LYS A 40 -6.22 7.19 12.28
C LYS A 40 -6.98 6.41 11.19
N ASN A 41 -6.88 6.84 9.93
CA ASN A 41 -7.52 6.20 8.78
C ASN A 41 -6.56 5.24 8.07
N TYR A 42 -5.34 5.05 8.60
CA TYR A 42 -4.38 4.14 8.02
C TYR A 42 -4.68 2.69 8.42
N ASP A 43 -4.87 1.87 7.40
CA ASP A 43 -4.99 0.43 7.49
C ASP A 43 -4.09 -0.18 6.39
N PRO A 44 -2.99 -0.86 6.72
CA PRO A 44 -2.10 -1.46 5.73
C PRO A 44 -2.77 -2.53 4.85
N TYR A 45 -3.91 -3.08 5.28
CA TYR A 45 -4.65 -4.09 4.51
C TYR A 45 -5.57 -3.49 3.44
N LYS A 46 -5.82 -2.18 3.48
CA LYS A 46 -6.87 -1.54 2.66
C LYS A 46 -6.53 -0.15 2.14
N SER A 47 -5.91 0.69 2.97
CA SER A 47 -5.84 2.12 2.71
C SER A 47 -4.53 2.59 2.07
N ALA A 48 -3.47 1.76 2.10
CA ALA A 48 -2.23 1.98 1.34
C ALA A 48 -1.85 0.75 0.53
N LEU A 49 -1.96 0.86 -0.80
CA LEU A 49 -1.77 -0.27 -1.73
C LEU A 49 -0.72 0.04 -2.79
N THR A 50 -0.21 -1.01 -3.43
CA THR A 50 0.69 -0.85 -4.57
C THR A 50 -0.03 -0.25 -5.77
N PHE A 51 0.72 0.32 -6.72
CA PHE A 51 0.16 0.84 -7.96
C PHE A 51 -0.75 -0.17 -8.68
N VAL A 52 -0.26 -1.40 -8.85
CA VAL A 52 -1.00 -2.48 -9.53
C VAL A 52 -2.29 -2.84 -8.78
N SER A 53 -2.24 -2.90 -7.45
CA SER A 53 -3.43 -3.14 -6.63
C SER A 53 -4.48 -2.06 -6.82
N TRP A 54 -4.09 -0.77 -6.86
CA TRP A 54 -5.02 0.32 -7.15
C TRP A 54 -5.60 0.23 -8.56
N LEU A 55 -4.77 -0.10 -9.55
CA LEU A 55 -5.24 -0.28 -10.94
C LEU A 55 -6.34 -1.34 -11.03
N HIS A 56 -6.18 -2.48 -10.35
CA HIS A 56 -7.21 -3.54 -10.33
C HIS A 56 -8.51 -3.09 -9.66
N LEU A 57 -8.43 -2.13 -8.74
CA LEU A 57 -9.60 -1.52 -8.09
C LEU A 57 -10.21 -0.37 -8.92
N GLY A 58 -9.65 -0.06 -10.10
CA GLY A 58 -10.10 1.03 -10.98
C GLY A 58 -9.55 2.41 -10.61
N TYR A 59 -8.49 2.47 -9.81
CA TYR A 59 -7.86 3.71 -9.36
C TYR A 59 -6.43 3.83 -9.86
N ARG A 60 -5.94 5.05 -9.99
CA ARG A 60 -4.52 5.34 -10.23
C ARG A 60 -4.04 6.43 -9.30
N PRO A 61 -2.74 6.48 -8.93
CA PRO A 61 -2.18 7.64 -8.26
C PRO A 61 -2.38 8.92 -9.07
N LYS A 62 -2.74 10.00 -8.39
CA LYS A 62 -2.82 11.34 -8.99
C LYS A 62 -1.46 11.74 -9.53
N LYS A 63 -1.43 12.46 -10.64
CA LYS A 63 -0.18 12.95 -11.25
C LYS A 63 0.64 13.74 -10.23
N GLY A 64 1.93 13.39 -10.07
CA GLY A 64 2.83 14.04 -9.12
C GLY A 64 2.75 13.53 -7.67
N SER A 65 1.88 12.55 -7.37
CA SER A 65 1.81 11.95 -6.03
C SER A 65 3.09 11.24 -5.66
N LYS A 66 3.58 11.50 -4.44
CA LYS A 66 4.71 10.78 -3.87
C LYS A 66 4.24 9.43 -3.32
N ALA A 67 4.98 8.37 -3.65
CA ALA A 67 4.77 7.06 -3.06
C ALA A 67 5.29 7.04 -1.61
N LEU A 68 4.53 6.38 -0.74
CA LEU A 68 4.97 5.97 0.59
C LEU A 68 5.93 4.79 0.42
N LYS A 69 7.00 4.77 1.21
CA LYS A 69 7.98 3.69 1.23
C LYS A 69 7.65 2.72 2.35
N SER A 70 7.43 1.46 2.00
CA SER A 70 7.30 0.36 2.97
C SER A 70 8.42 -0.65 2.74
N ILE A 71 8.83 -1.36 3.79
CA ILE A 71 9.89 -2.38 3.74
C ILE A 71 9.27 -3.74 4.01
N VAL A 72 9.51 -4.67 3.08
CA VAL A 72 9.16 -6.09 3.23
C VAL A 72 10.43 -6.93 3.23
N ILE A 73 10.46 -7.98 4.05
CA ILE A 73 11.57 -8.94 4.06
C ILE A 73 11.23 -10.05 3.08
N ILE A 74 12.04 -10.23 2.04
CA ILE A 74 11.87 -11.29 1.06
C ILE A 74 12.78 -12.45 1.42
N GLU A 75 12.21 -13.64 1.46
CA GLU A 75 12.94 -14.89 1.58
C GLU A 75 13.43 -15.33 0.20
N ARG A 76 14.75 -15.46 0.06
CA ARG A 76 15.37 -16.08 -1.11
C ARG A 76 15.34 -17.58 -0.92
N LYS A 77 14.69 -18.29 -1.84
CA LYS A 77 14.64 -19.76 -1.83
C LYS A 77 15.55 -20.35 -2.92
N ASN A 78 16.16 -21.51 -2.66
CA ASN A 78 16.86 -22.29 -3.68
C ASN A 78 15.86 -23.08 -4.56
N THR A 79 16.36 -23.84 -5.53
CA THR A 79 15.53 -24.69 -6.41
C THR A 79 14.78 -25.81 -5.68
N ALA A 80 15.24 -26.20 -4.48
CA ALA A 80 14.56 -27.17 -3.62
C ALA A 80 13.50 -26.52 -2.69
N GLY A 81 13.35 -25.19 -2.74
CA GLY A 81 12.38 -24.45 -1.92
C GLY A 81 12.88 -24.06 -0.52
N GLU A 82 14.13 -24.36 -0.18
CA GLU A 82 14.74 -24.03 1.11
C GLU A 82 15.16 -22.56 1.15
N ILE A 83 14.97 -21.89 2.29
CA ILE A 83 15.33 -20.48 2.48
C ILE A 83 16.85 -20.36 2.62
N ILE A 84 17.50 -19.79 1.61
CA ILE A 84 18.95 -19.55 1.57
C ILE A 84 19.36 -18.13 1.96
N GLY A 85 18.38 -17.27 2.25
CA GLY A 85 18.64 -15.92 2.76
C GLY A 85 17.39 -15.07 2.88
N ARG A 86 17.53 -13.93 3.55
CA ARG A 86 16.49 -12.91 3.66
C ARG A 86 17.09 -11.55 3.32
N TYR A 87 16.37 -10.74 2.56
CA TYR A 87 16.80 -9.39 2.23
C TYR A 87 15.63 -8.40 2.29
N PRO A 88 15.86 -7.18 2.77
CA PRO A 88 14.83 -6.14 2.74
C PRO A 88 14.62 -5.66 1.29
N LYS A 89 13.36 -5.48 0.91
CA LYS A 89 12.96 -4.82 -0.32
C LYS A 89 12.03 -3.67 0.02
N THR A 90 12.34 -2.51 -0.54
CA THR A 90 11.45 -1.35 -0.47
C THR A 90 10.36 -1.49 -1.52
N ILE A 91 9.10 -1.35 -1.10
CA ILE A 91 7.93 -1.29 -1.95
C ILE A 91 7.31 0.11 -1.89
N ASN A 92 6.75 0.52 -3.02
CA ASN A 92 6.05 1.79 -3.15
C ASN A 92 4.55 1.56 -2.94
N LEU A 93 3.99 2.26 -1.96
CA LEU A 93 2.57 2.27 -1.66
C LEU A 93 1.98 3.65 -1.95
N PHE A 94 0.70 3.68 -2.27
CA PHE A 94 -0.08 4.89 -2.48
C PHE A 94 -1.26 4.85 -1.52
N TYR A 95 -1.43 5.93 -0.76
CA TYR A 95 -2.52 6.09 0.18
C TYR A 95 -3.81 6.45 -0.56
N TYR A 96 -4.97 6.09 -0.02
CA TYR A 96 -6.25 6.33 -0.71
C TYR A 96 -6.50 7.82 -1.06
N ARG A 97 -5.92 8.76 -0.30
CA ARG A 97 -6.00 10.21 -0.58
C ARG A 97 -5.20 10.63 -1.82
N SER A 98 -4.19 9.84 -2.21
CA SER A 98 -3.31 10.11 -3.35
C SER A 98 -3.73 9.43 -4.65
N VAL A 99 -4.89 8.76 -4.68
CA VAL A 99 -5.41 8.12 -5.88
C VAL A 99 -6.67 8.82 -6.41
N GLU A 100 -6.94 8.63 -7.68
CA GLU A 100 -8.11 9.12 -8.42
C GLU A 100 -8.70 7.99 -9.26
N PRO A 101 -10.02 8.01 -9.51
CA PRO A 101 -10.64 7.02 -10.37
C PRO A 101 -10.06 7.10 -11.78
N ILE A 102 -9.80 5.94 -12.39
CA ILE A 102 -9.54 5.86 -13.81
C ILE A 102 -10.90 6.06 -14.47
N ALA A 103 -11.12 7.22 -15.08
CA ALA A 103 -12.32 7.42 -15.89
C ALA A 103 -12.41 6.24 -16.88
N SER A 104 -13.52 5.50 -16.83
CA SER A 104 -13.81 4.50 -17.86
C SER A 104 -13.73 5.22 -19.19
N GLN A 105 -12.75 4.85 -20.02
CA GLN A 105 -12.81 5.23 -21.42
C GLN A 105 -14.13 4.63 -21.93
N THR A 106 -15.05 5.54 -22.26
CA THR A 106 -16.33 5.20 -22.87
C THR A 106 -16.08 4.69 -24.28
#